data_AF-A0AAP0C2A0-F1
#
_entry.id   AF-A0AAP0C2A0-F1
#
_cell.length_a   1.000
_cell.length_b   1.000
_cell.length_c   1.000
_cell.angle_alpha   90.00
_cell.angle_beta   90.00
_cell.angle_gamma   90.00
#
_symmetry.space_group_name_H-M   'P 1'
#
loop_
_entity.id
_entity.type
_entity.pdbx_description
1 polymer ?
#
loop_
_entity_poly.entity_id
_entity_poly.type
_entity_poly.pdbx_seq_one_letter_code
_entity_poly.pdbx_strand_id
1 'polypeptide(L)'
;MTITARRKCKSSVCFVLREGDAAESPADAENGEALGEERMGYMDDRGVTAPNRAARVSARKKSERRTYLVAAMMSSFGFTSMASAAVYYKFAWQIQGNEVPLGEMIGTFAVAVGAAVGMEYWARWAHRALWHASLWHWHVSHHRPRDGPFELNDIFAIINSIPAIALSSFGFFNRGLVPDLSFGAGLGITLYGMAYMFIHDGLVHRRIPVGPIAKVPFFQRVAAAHQVQLFGYFPYLI
;
A
#
# COMPACT_ATOMS: atom_id res chain seq x y z
N MET A 1 47.94 20.41 -33.53
CA MET A 1 48.32 19.17 -32.82
C MET A 1 48.47 19.53 -31.35
N THR A 2 47.44 19.30 -30.54
CA THR A 2 47.47 19.60 -29.09
C THR A 2 46.56 18.60 -28.40
N ILE A 3 47.17 17.61 -27.75
CA ILE A 3 46.51 16.55 -26.99
C ILE A 3 46.59 16.95 -25.52
N THR A 4 45.45 17.24 -24.88
CA THR A 4 45.37 17.45 -23.43
C THR A 4 44.77 16.22 -22.75
N ALA A 5 45.53 15.68 -21.79
CA ALA A 5 45.34 14.41 -21.14
C ALA A 5 44.17 14.38 -20.14
N ARG A 6 43.38 13.30 -20.19
CA ARG A 6 42.34 12.94 -19.21
C ARG A 6 42.97 12.58 -17.86
N ARG A 7 42.52 13.24 -16.79
CA ARG A 7 42.79 12.87 -15.38
C ARG A 7 42.09 11.54 -15.04
N LYS A 8 42.84 10.53 -14.57
CA LYS A 8 42.32 9.28 -13.99
C LYS A 8 42.08 9.48 -12.49
N CYS A 9 40.85 9.27 -12.03
CA CYS A 9 40.49 9.21 -10.61
C CYS A 9 40.73 7.78 -10.09
N LYS A 10 41.52 7.61 -9.02
CA LYS A 10 41.78 6.32 -8.37
C LYS A 10 40.61 6.01 -7.41
N SER A 11 39.88 4.93 -7.68
CA SER A 11 38.91 4.33 -6.76
C SER A 11 39.65 3.54 -5.68
N SER A 12 39.50 3.93 -4.42
CA SER A 12 39.98 3.15 -3.27
C SER A 12 38.85 2.25 -2.77
N VAL A 13 39.04 0.94 -2.87
CA VAL A 13 38.12 -0.09 -2.36
C VAL A 13 38.66 -0.53 -1.00
N CYS A 14 37.89 -0.31 0.06
CA CYS A 14 38.26 -0.71 1.42
C CYS A 14 37.77 -2.14 1.68
N PHE A 15 38.70 -3.10 1.77
CA PHE A 15 38.42 -4.47 2.20
C PHE A 15 38.57 -4.54 3.73
N VAL A 16 37.48 -4.89 4.42
CA VAL A 16 37.47 -5.20 5.85
C VAL A 16 37.89 -6.66 6.00
N LEU A 17 39.13 -6.90 6.39
CA LEU A 17 39.59 -8.22 6.82
C LEU A 17 39.38 -8.37 8.33
N ARG A 18 38.74 -9.48 8.67
CA ARG A 18 38.49 -9.98 10.02
C ARG A 18 39.63 -10.94 10.35
N GLU A 19 40.42 -10.66 11.37
CA GLU A 19 41.49 -11.55 11.79
C GLU A 19 41.40 -11.75 13.30
N GLY A 20 41.20 -13.02 13.67
CA GLY A 20 41.25 -13.50 15.04
C GLY A 20 42.61 -14.14 15.33
N ASP A 21 42.89 -14.20 16.62
CA ASP A 21 43.69 -15.18 17.35
C ASP A 21 45.20 -15.28 17.07
N ALA A 22 45.94 -14.60 17.97
CA ALA A 22 47.11 -15.07 18.73
C ALA A 22 48.28 -15.79 18.03
N ALA A 23 49.48 -15.18 18.08
CA ALA A 23 50.62 -15.64 18.90
C ALA A 23 51.97 -14.96 18.50
N GLU A 24 52.65 -14.41 19.52
CA GLU A 24 54.10 -14.33 19.79
C GLU A 24 55.12 -13.59 18.86
N SER A 25 55.55 -12.40 19.34
CA SER A 25 56.90 -11.83 19.65
C SER A 25 58.21 -12.59 19.23
N PRO A 26 59.43 -11.98 19.16
CA PRO A 26 59.87 -10.79 19.94
C PRO A 26 60.90 -9.79 19.35
N ALA A 27 61.19 -8.76 20.19
CA ALA A 27 62.48 -8.05 20.38
C ALA A 27 62.83 -6.92 19.36
N ASP A 28 63.30 -5.70 19.67
CA ASP A 28 63.74 -4.97 20.87
C ASP A 28 63.77 -3.45 20.54
N ALA A 29 63.59 -2.55 21.53
CA ALA A 29 64.33 -1.27 21.70
C ALA A 29 63.69 -0.32 22.75
N GLU A 30 64.27 -0.37 23.95
CA GLU A 30 64.60 0.68 24.94
C GLU A 30 63.83 2.02 25.11
N ASN A 31 63.49 2.24 26.41
CA ASN A 31 63.68 3.42 27.27
C ASN A 31 62.77 4.67 27.18
N GLY A 32 62.14 4.99 28.32
CA GLY A 32 61.54 6.29 28.64
C GLY A 32 60.54 6.24 29.81
N GLU A 33 61.02 6.41 31.04
CA GLU A 33 60.23 6.53 32.27
C GLU A 33 59.37 7.82 32.30
N ALA A 34 58.11 7.73 32.74
CA ALA A 34 57.42 8.78 33.52
C ALA A 34 56.06 8.29 34.06
N LEU A 35 56.08 7.90 35.33
CA LEU A 35 55.09 8.05 36.41
C LEU A 35 53.73 8.70 36.09
N GLY A 36 52.65 8.10 36.62
CA GLY A 36 51.45 8.83 37.05
C GLY A 36 50.12 8.18 36.70
N GLU A 37 49.70 7.20 37.50
CA GLU A 37 48.28 6.85 37.66
C GLU A 37 47.47 8.09 38.07
N GLU A 38 46.35 8.33 37.39
CA GLU A 38 45.04 8.51 38.03
C GLU A 38 43.96 8.47 36.95
N ARG A 39 43.41 7.27 36.71
CA ARG A 39 42.27 7.07 35.82
C ARG A 39 41.02 7.47 36.58
N MET A 40 40.65 8.75 36.52
CA MET A 40 39.35 9.23 37.00
C MET A 40 38.26 8.63 36.12
N GLY A 41 37.72 7.49 36.55
CA GLY A 41 36.55 6.88 35.96
C GLY A 41 35.35 7.80 36.14
N TYR A 42 34.99 8.54 35.10
CA TYR A 42 33.67 9.15 35.05
C TYR A 42 32.65 8.03 34.88
N MET A 43 32.00 7.68 35.99
CA MET A 43 30.87 6.77 36.05
C MET A 43 29.72 7.44 35.27
N ASP A 44 29.50 7.02 34.02
CA ASP A 44 28.28 7.35 33.27
C ASP A 44 27.13 6.69 34.03
N ASP A 45 26.38 7.48 34.81
CA ASP A 45 25.16 7.11 35.52
C ASP A 45 23.99 6.91 34.54
N ARG A 46 24.25 6.12 33.50
CA ARG A 46 23.26 5.63 32.54
C ARG A 46 23.52 4.15 32.36
N GLY A 47 23.20 3.39 33.41
CA GLY A 47 23.05 1.94 33.40
C GLY A 47 21.90 1.46 32.49
N VAL A 48 21.88 1.86 31.23
CA VAL A 48 21.08 1.24 30.17
C VAL A 48 22.05 0.72 29.13
N THR A 49 22.55 -0.49 29.38
CA THR A 49 23.28 -1.26 28.38
C THR A 49 22.47 -1.26 27.07
N ALA A 50 23.13 -0.97 25.94
CA ALA A 50 22.54 -0.96 24.59
C ALA A 50 21.50 -2.10 24.31
N PRO A 51 21.66 -3.35 24.77
CA PRO A 51 20.64 -4.40 24.67
C PRO A 51 19.28 -4.02 25.27
N ASN A 52 19.23 -3.29 26.38
CA ASN A 52 17.98 -2.86 27.01
C ASN A 52 17.26 -1.79 26.19
N ARG A 53 17.98 -0.94 25.46
CA ARG A 53 17.38 0.03 24.52
C ARG A 53 16.82 -0.66 23.28
N ALA A 54 17.55 -1.61 22.71
CA ALA A 54 17.09 -2.39 21.55
C ALA A 54 15.84 -3.23 21.89
N ALA A 55 15.82 -3.87 23.06
CA ALA A 55 14.67 -4.63 23.55
C ALA A 55 13.43 -3.73 23.74
N ARG A 56 13.56 -2.57 24.39
CA ARG A 56 12.47 -1.59 24.57
C ARG A 56 11.93 -1.08 23.23
N VAL A 57 12.80 -0.79 22.26
CA VAL A 57 12.38 -0.36 20.91
C VAL A 57 11.64 -1.47 20.18
N SER A 58 12.11 -2.72 20.26
CA SER A 58 11.42 -3.87 19.63
C SER A 58 10.06 -4.14 20.26
N ALA A 59 9.93 -4.02 21.58
CA ALA A 59 8.68 -4.16 22.32
C ALA A 59 7.69 -3.05 21.93
N ARG A 60 8.14 -1.80 21.82
CA ARG A 60 7.33 -0.67 21.34
C ARG A 60 6.85 -0.87 19.90
N LYS A 61 7.73 -1.31 18.99
CA LYS A 61 7.33 -1.64 17.60
C LYS A 61 6.31 -2.78 17.55
N LYS A 62 6.42 -3.77 18.44
CA LYS A 62 5.46 -4.88 18.54
C LYS A 62 4.11 -4.43 19.10
N SER A 63 4.09 -3.54 20.10
CA SER A 63 2.85 -2.98 20.63
C SER A 63 2.18 -2.08 19.60
N GLU A 64 2.93 -1.21 18.90
CA GLU A 64 2.41 -0.38 17.80
C GLU A 64 1.78 -1.25 16.71
N ARG A 65 2.45 -2.31 16.25
CA ARG A 65 1.89 -3.27 15.27
C ARG A 65 0.61 -3.94 15.76
N ARG A 66 0.54 -4.31 17.05
CA ARG A 66 -0.68 -4.88 17.64
C ARG A 66 -1.81 -3.86 17.65
N THR A 67 -1.54 -2.62 18.03
CA THR A 67 -2.53 -1.54 18.00
C THR A 67 -3.04 -1.31 16.58
N TYR A 68 -2.17 -1.25 15.57
CA TYR A 68 -2.58 -1.13 14.17
C TYR A 68 -3.40 -2.33 13.70
N LEU A 69 -3.02 -3.55 14.09
CA LEU A 69 -3.78 -4.74 13.74
C LEU A 69 -5.18 -4.72 14.34
N VAL A 70 -5.31 -4.40 15.64
CA VAL A 70 -6.60 -4.29 16.31
C VAL A 70 -7.44 -3.19 15.68
N ALA A 71 -6.85 -2.02 15.42
CA ALA A 71 -7.53 -0.91 14.74
C ALA A 71 -8.04 -1.33 13.35
N ALA A 72 -7.22 -2.03 12.57
CA ALA A 72 -7.59 -2.53 11.24
C ALA A 72 -8.71 -3.59 11.31
N MET A 73 -8.69 -4.48 12.30
CA MET A 73 -9.78 -5.44 12.51
C MET A 73 -11.07 -4.72 12.86
N MET A 74 -11.03 -3.80 13.84
CA MET A 74 -12.20 -3.04 14.27
C MET A 74 -12.78 -2.18 13.14
N SER A 75 -11.93 -1.52 12.35
CA SER A 75 -12.39 -0.73 11.19
C SER A 75 -12.99 -1.61 10.10
N SER A 76 -12.40 -2.77 9.83
CA SER A 76 -12.93 -3.72 8.85
C SER A 76 -14.29 -4.26 9.28
N PHE A 77 -14.45 -4.65 10.55
CA PHE A 77 -15.74 -5.08 11.11
C PHE A 77 -16.77 -3.96 11.11
N GLY A 78 -16.37 -2.75 11.53
CA GLY A 78 -17.26 -1.59 11.54
C GLY A 78 -17.76 -1.22 10.14
N PHE A 79 -16.85 -1.16 9.17
CA PHE A 79 -17.19 -0.83 7.78
C PHE A 79 -18.07 -1.91 7.13
N THR A 80 -17.70 -3.19 7.29
CA THR A 80 -18.50 -4.30 6.72
C THR A 80 -19.88 -4.41 7.36
N SER A 81 -19.98 -4.20 8.67
CA SER A 81 -21.25 -4.13 9.39
C SER A 81 -22.11 -2.97 8.88
N MET A 82 -21.54 -1.76 8.79
CA MET A 82 -22.25 -0.57 8.29
C MET A 82 -22.71 -0.74 6.85
N ALA A 83 -21.88 -1.29 5.96
CA ALA A 83 -22.25 -1.56 4.57
C ALA A 83 -23.38 -2.59 4.49
N SER A 84 -23.29 -3.68 5.27
CA SER A 84 -24.34 -4.71 5.31
C SER A 84 -25.66 -4.15 5.84
N ALA A 85 -25.60 -3.33 6.90
CA ALA A 85 -26.76 -2.65 7.44
C ALA A 85 -27.38 -1.69 6.43
N ALA A 86 -26.57 -0.89 5.70
CA ALA A 86 -27.08 0.03 4.69
C ALA A 86 -27.83 -0.71 3.56
N VAL A 87 -27.26 -1.80 3.05
CA VAL A 87 -27.93 -2.65 2.05
C VAL A 87 -29.21 -3.26 2.61
N TYR A 88 -29.16 -3.81 3.82
CA TYR A 88 -30.34 -4.38 4.48
C TYR A 88 -31.45 -3.35 4.66
N TYR A 89 -31.14 -2.17 5.22
CA TYR A 89 -32.12 -1.11 5.44
C TYR A 89 -32.70 -0.58 4.14
N LYS A 90 -31.89 -0.47 3.07
CA LYS A 90 -32.38 -0.06 1.76
C LYS A 90 -33.44 -1.03 1.24
N PHE A 91 -33.16 -2.34 1.23
CA PHE A 91 -34.12 -3.34 0.78
C PHE A 91 -35.32 -3.49 1.74
N ALA A 92 -35.11 -3.38 3.05
CA ALA A 92 -36.19 -3.39 4.02
C ALA A 92 -37.14 -2.19 3.81
N TRP A 93 -36.59 -1.01 3.51
CA TRP A 93 -37.37 0.18 3.16
C TRP A 93 -38.09 0.01 1.83
N GLN A 94 -37.53 -0.76 0.89
CA GLN A 94 -38.16 -1.05 -0.40
C GLN A 94 -39.36 -2.02 -0.27
N ILE A 95 -39.28 -3.01 0.63
CA ILE A 95 -40.31 -4.06 0.82
C ILE A 95 -41.46 -3.61 1.76
N GLN A 96 -41.43 -2.39 2.31
CA GLN A 96 -42.50 -1.90 3.18
C GLN A 96 -43.87 -1.72 2.48
N GLY A 97 -43.93 -1.78 1.14
CA GLY A 97 -45.19 -1.95 0.42
C GLY A 97 -45.56 -3.43 0.36
N ASN A 98 -46.83 -3.79 0.49
CA ASN A 98 -47.33 -5.19 0.56
C ASN A 98 -46.96 -6.11 -0.65
N GLU A 99 -46.17 -5.63 -1.61
CA GLU A 99 -45.69 -6.39 -2.77
C GLU A 99 -44.16 -6.28 -2.85
N VAL A 100 -43.49 -7.42 -3.06
CA VAL A 100 -42.04 -7.45 -3.27
C VAL A 100 -41.73 -6.96 -4.69
N PRO A 101 -41.02 -5.84 -4.89
CA PRO A 101 -40.76 -5.28 -6.21
C PRO A 101 -39.61 -6.03 -6.89
N LEU A 102 -39.87 -7.27 -7.33
CA LEU A 102 -38.87 -8.18 -7.90
C LEU A 102 -38.08 -7.54 -9.06
N GLY A 103 -38.77 -6.77 -9.92
CA GLY A 103 -38.14 -6.08 -11.04
C GLY A 103 -37.10 -5.04 -10.61
N GLU A 104 -37.39 -4.28 -9.55
CA GLU A 104 -36.44 -3.30 -9.00
C GLU A 104 -35.26 -3.99 -8.32
N MET A 105 -35.51 -5.09 -7.60
CA MET A 105 -34.44 -5.86 -6.93
C MET A 105 -33.49 -6.52 -7.94
N ILE A 106 -34.05 -7.17 -8.97
CA ILE A 106 -33.29 -7.77 -10.07
C ILE A 106 -32.55 -6.67 -10.84
N GLY A 107 -33.21 -5.55 -11.13
CA GLY A 107 -32.60 -4.41 -11.80
C GLY A 107 -31.42 -3.85 -11.02
N THR A 108 -31.59 -3.66 -9.70
CA THR A 108 -30.54 -3.18 -8.80
C THR A 108 -29.33 -4.12 -8.82
N PHE A 109 -29.56 -5.43 -8.70
CA PHE A 109 -28.50 -6.42 -8.77
C PHE A 109 -27.79 -6.44 -10.12
N ALA A 110 -28.55 -6.43 -11.22
CA ALA A 110 -28.02 -6.43 -12.58
C ALA A 110 -27.19 -5.17 -12.85
N VAL A 111 -27.66 -3.99 -12.41
CA VAL A 111 -26.92 -2.74 -12.53
C VAL A 111 -25.68 -2.73 -11.64
N ALA A 112 -25.72 -3.33 -10.44
CA ALA A 112 -24.52 -3.45 -9.60
C ALA A 112 -23.44 -4.31 -10.27
N VAL A 113 -23.81 -5.47 -10.82
CA VAL A 113 -22.88 -6.33 -11.56
C VAL A 113 -22.38 -5.62 -12.83
N GLY A 114 -23.30 -5.01 -13.58
CA GLY A 114 -22.98 -4.27 -14.81
C GLY A 114 -22.06 -3.09 -14.55
N ALA A 115 -22.26 -2.34 -13.46
CA ALA A 115 -21.39 -1.24 -13.07
C ALA A 115 -20.01 -1.73 -12.63
N ALA A 116 -19.92 -2.83 -11.87
CA ALA A 116 -18.63 -3.42 -11.50
C ALA A 116 -17.82 -3.86 -12.73
N VAL A 117 -18.48 -4.50 -13.71
CA VAL A 117 -17.85 -4.90 -14.98
C VAL A 117 -17.51 -3.67 -15.84
N GLY A 118 -18.41 -2.69 -15.92
CA GLY A 118 -18.18 -1.43 -16.65
C GLY A 118 -16.98 -0.65 -16.12
N MET A 119 -16.78 -0.67 -14.81
CA MET A 119 -15.63 -0.03 -14.16
C MET A 119 -14.29 -0.64 -14.57
N GLU A 120 -14.21 -1.93 -14.91
CA GLU A 120 -13.01 -2.55 -15.46
C GLU A 120 -12.63 -1.90 -16.80
N TYR A 121 -13.61 -1.78 -17.72
CA TYR A 121 -13.39 -1.14 -19.02
C TYR A 121 -13.05 0.35 -18.88
N TRP A 122 -13.77 1.05 -17.99
CA TRP A 122 -13.51 2.45 -17.68
C TRP A 122 -12.10 2.63 -17.12
N ALA A 123 -11.68 1.83 -16.14
CA ALA A 123 -10.36 1.94 -15.52
C ALA A 123 -9.24 1.71 -16.55
N ARG A 124 -9.37 0.69 -17.41
CA ARG A 124 -8.40 0.44 -18.50
C ARG A 124 -8.30 1.61 -19.46
N TRP A 125 -9.45 2.14 -19.88
CA TRP A 125 -9.49 3.29 -20.77
C TRP A 125 -8.91 4.52 -20.10
N ALA A 126 -9.33 4.86 -18.88
CA ALA A 126 -8.87 6.03 -18.14
C ALA A 126 -7.37 5.96 -17.86
N HIS A 127 -6.85 4.79 -17.46
CA HIS A 127 -5.43 4.56 -17.27
C HIS A 127 -4.64 4.88 -18.55
N ARG A 128 -5.05 4.32 -19.68
CA ARG A 128 -4.35 4.52 -20.97
C ARG A 128 -4.53 5.93 -21.54
N ALA A 129 -5.75 6.46 -21.54
CA ALA A 129 -6.13 7.65 -22.30
C ALA A 129 -6.08 8.95 -21.49
N LEU A 130 -6.24 8.88 -20.16
CA LEU A 130 -6.22 10.05 -19.28
C LEU A 130 -4.94 10.07 -18.43
N TRP A 131 -4.66 9.00 -17.68
CA TRP A 131 -3.58 8.98 -16.68
C TRP A 131 -2.19 9.00 -17.32
N HIS A 132 -2.00 8.29 -18.43
CA HIS A 132 -0.76 8.35 -19.21
C HIS A 132 -0.66 9.54 -20.18
N ALA A 133 -1.71 10.35 -20.31
CA ALA A 133 -1.72 11.53 -21.16
C ALA A 133 -1.81 12.81 -20.34
N SER A 134 -3.00 13.37 -20.17
CA SER A 134 -3.23 14.67 -19.53
C SER A 134 -2.97 14.65 -18.01
N LEU A 135 -3.12 13.51 -17.35
CA LEU A 135 -3.02 13.38 -15.88
C LEU A 135 -1.73 12.70 -15.41
N TRP A 136 -0.70 12.66 -16.27
CA TRP A 136 0.59 12.05 -15.97
C TRP A 136 1.26 12.66 -14.73
N HIS A 137 1.09 13.95 -14.47
CA HIS A 137 1.67 14.60 -13.28
C HIS A 137 1.17 14.01 -11.95
N TRP A 138 -0.05 13.45 -11.92
CA TRP A 138 -0.57 12.75 -10.74
C TRP A 138 -0.15 11.28 -10.76
N HIS A 139 -0.18 10.65 -11.93
CA HIS A 139 0.12 9.24 -12.11
C HIS A 139 1.62 8.89 -12.01
N VAL A 140 2.53 9.80 -12.32
CA VAL A 140 3.99 9.56 -12.28
C VAL A 140 4.48 9.14 -10.89
N SER A 141 3.79 9.58 -9.82
CA SER A 141 4.10 9.17 -8.45
C SER A 141 3.99 7.66 -8.26
N HIS A 142 3.05 7.02 -8.97
CA HIS A 142 2.79 5.59 -8.95
C HIS A 142 3.87 4.76 -9.66
N HIS A 143 4.57 5.35 -10.63
CA HIS A 143 5.65 4.70 -11.36
C HIS A 143 7.02 4.82 -10.68
N ARG A 144 7.15 5.71 -9.69
CA ARG A 144 8.41 5.95 -8.99
C ARG A 144 8.47 5.15 -7.69
N PRO A 145 9.68 4.86 -7.17
CA PRO A 145 9.83 4.33 -5.83
C PRO A 145 9.15 5.25 -4.82
N ARG A 146 8.31 4.65 -3.96
CA ARG A 146 7.44 5.39 -3.05
C ARG A 146 8.17 5.84 -1.78
N ASP A 147 7.89 7.07 -1.38
CA ASP A 147 8.24 7.60 -0.06
C ASP A 147 6.98 7.82 0.80
N GLY A 148 6.86 7.07 1.90
CA GLY A 148 5.76 7.24 2.86
C GLY A 148 4.45 6.52 2.48
N PRO A 149 3.35 6.73 3.25
CA PRO A 149 2.12 5.95 3.13
C PRO A 149 1.19 6.35 1.97
N PHE A 150 1.20 7.63 1.56
CA PHE A 150 0.29 8.20 0.56
C PHE A 150 1.02 8.62 -0.71
N GLU A 151 0.34 8.58 -1.84
CA GLU A 151 0.84 9.06 -3.13
C GLU A 151 -0.13 10.05 -3.78
N LEU A 152 0.39 10.91 -4.66
CA LEU A 152 -0.46 11.82 -5.42
C LEU A 152 -1.45 11.05 -6.32
N ASN A 153 -1.08 9.84 -6.74
CA ASN A 153 -1.94 8.91 -7.49
C ASN A 153 -3.21 8.50 -6.71
N ASP A 154 -3.20 8.56 -5.37
CA ASP A 154 -4.36 8.21 -4.55
C ASP A 154 -5.56 9.15 -4.80
N ILE A 155 -5.32 10.32 -5.42
CA ILE A 155 -6.38 11.25 -5.85
C ILE A 155 -7.35 10.61 -6.83
N PHE A 156 -6.90 9.66 -7.68
CA PHE A 156 -7.80 8.97 -8.61
C PHE A 156 -8.80 8.09 -7.87
N ALA A 157 -8.43 7.47 -6.75
CA ALA A 157 -9.36 6.71 -5.93
C ALA A 157 -10.42 7.63 -5.30
N ILE A 158 -10.02 8.84 -4.88
CA ILE A 158 -10.95 9.85 -4.34
C ILE A 158 -11.92 10.34 -5.44
N ILE A 159 -11.42 10.71 -6.61
CA ILE A 159 -12.27 11.20 -7.71
C ILE A 159 -13.28 10.14 -8.14
N ASN A 160 -12.89 8.87 -8.21
CA ASN A 160 -13.81 7.78 -8.56
C ASN A 160 -14.75 7.38 -7.41
N SER A 161 -14.43 7.68 -6.14
CA SER A 161 -15.34 7.40 -5.02
C SER A 161 -16.48 8.41 -4.91
N ILE A 162 -16.28 9.66 -5.35
CA ILE A 162 -17.32 10.71 -5.38
C ILE A 162 -18.60 10.24 -6.11
N PRO A 163 -18.54 9.79 -7.39
CA PRO A 163 -19.75 9.33 -8.07
C PRO A 163 -20.37 8.08 -7.41
N ALA A 164 -19.55 7.18 -6.85
CA ALA A 164 -20.04 6.00 -6.14
C ALA A 164 -20.85 6.40 -4.89
N ILE A 165 -20.33 7.34 -4.10
CA ILE A 165 -21.00 7.88 -2.90
C ILE A 165 -22.25 8.66 -3.30
N ALA A 166 -22.20 9.49 -4.33
CA ALA A 166 -23.33 10.27 -4.80
C ALA A 166 -24.50 9.36 -5.25
N LEU A 167 -24.21 8.36 -6.07
CA LEU A 167 -25.20 7.39 -6.55
C LEU A 167 -25.77 6.54 -5.41
N SER A 168 -24.92 6.05 -4.51
CA SER A 168 -25.35 5.28 -3.33
C SER A 168 -26.20 6.12 -2.39
N SER A 169 -25.83 7.38 -2.14
CA SER A 169 -26.59 8.28 -1.26
C SER A 169 -27.94 8.64 -1.87
N PHE A 170 -27.95 9.03 -3.15
CA PHE A 170 -29.19 9.31 -3.87
C PHE A 170 -30.13 8.10 -3.85
N GLY A 171 -29.61 6.91 -4.13
CA GLY A 171 -30.40 5.68 -4.10
C GLY A 171 -30.86 5.27 -2.70
N PHE A 172 -30.05 5.53 -1.67
CA PHE A 172 -30.40 5.20 -0.28
C PHE A 172 -31.54 6.08 0.26
N PHE A 173 -31.53 7.38 -0.02
CA PHE A 173 -32.49 8.34 0.54
C PHE A 173 -33.77 8.54 -0.29
N ASN A 174 -33.85 7.97 -1.50
CA ASN A 174 -35.01 8.10 -2.38
C ASN A 174 -35.64 6.73 -2.70
N ARG A 175 -36.92 6.73 -3.04
CA ARG A 175 -37.68 5.54 -3.44
C ARG A 175 -38.04 5.56 -4.92
N GLY A 176 -38.13 4.37 -5.50
CA GLY A 176 -38.55 4.13 -6.87
C GLY A 176 -37.43 3.57 -7.74
N LEU A 177 -37.80 3.14 -8.94
CA LEU A 177 -36.92 2.44 -9.87
C LEU A 177 -35.59 3.18 -10.12
N VAL A 178 -35.61 4.48 -10.44
CA VAL A 178 -34.38 5.23 -10.78
C VAL A 178 -33.41 5.36 -9.59
N PRO A 179 -33.86 5.74 -8.37
CA PRO A 179 -33.03 5.65 -7.16
C PRO A 179 -32.47 4.25 -6.90
N ASP A 180 -33.25 3.19 -7.08
CA ASP A 180 -32.82 1.82 -6.78
C ASP A 180 -31.73 1.34 -7.75
N LEU A 181 -31.89 1.62 -9.04
CA LEU A 181 -30.85 1.36 -10.05
C LEU A 181 -29.60 2.18 -9.76
N SER A 182 -29.75 3.42 -9.31
CA SER A 182 -28.64 4.29 -8.93
C SER A 182 -27.89 3.75 -7.70
N PHE A 183 -28.62 3.23 -6.71
CA PHE A 183 -28.03 2.53 -5.57
C PHE A 183 -27.20 1.32 -6.03
N GLY A 184 -27.77 0.51 -6.95
CA GLY A 184 -27.07 -0.61 -7.58
C GLY A 184 -25.77 -0.17 -8.27
N ALA A 185 -25.82 0.89 -9.07
CA ALA A 185 -24.65 1.42 -9.75
C ALA A 185 -23.57 1.88 -8.77
N GLY A 186 -23.94 2.65 -7.74
CA GLY A 186 -23.03 3.09 -6.68
C GLY A 186 -22.40 1.91 -5.92
N LEU A 187 -23.19 0.88 -5.63
CA LEU A 187 -22.71 -0.36 -5.00
C LEU A 187 -21.70 -1.09 -5.89
N GLY A 188 -21.99 -1.24 -7.18
CA GLY A 188 -21.09 -1.87 -8.16
C GLY A 188 -19.75 -1.15 -8.29
N ILE A 189 -19.77 0.18 -8.39
CA ILE A 189 -18.55 1.01 -8.43
C ILE A 189 -17.74 0.85 -7.13
N THR A 190 -18.41 0.85 -5.98
CA THR A 190 -17.76 0.69 -4.67
C THR A 190 -17.12 -0.69 -4.53
N LEU A 191 -17.82 -1.76 -4.94
CA LEU A 191 -17.29 -3.13 -4.94
C LEU A 191 -16.07 -3.26 -5.85
N TYR A 192 -16.12 -2.69 -7.05
CA TYR A 192 -14.98 -2.64 -7.95
C TYR A 192 -13.80 -1.88 -7.33
N GLY A 193 -14.05 -0.69 -6.78
CA GLY A 193 -13.01 0.12 -6.12
C GLY A 193 -12.34 -0.64 -4.96
N MET A 194 -13.12 -1.32 -4.12
CA MET A 194 -12.58 -2.17 -3.05
C MET A 194 -11.72 -3.31 -3.62
N ALA A 195 -12.22 -4.03 -4.63
CA ALA A 195 -11.47 -5.11 -5.28
C ALA A 195 -10.15 -4.59 -5.89
N TYR A 196 -10.19 -3.43 -6.55
CA TYR A 196 -9.02 -2.78 -7.12
C TYR A 196 -7.99 -2.44 -6.05
N MET A 197 -8.39 -1.85 -4.92
CA MET A 197 -7.47 -1.58 -3.80
C MET A 197 -6.83 -2.86 -3.24
N PHE A 198 -7.56 -3.97 -3.14
CA PHE A 198 -6.97 -5.23 -2.66
C PHE A 198 -6.02 -5.86 -3.69
N ILE A 199 -6.38 -5.84 -4.97
CA ILE A 199 -5.60 -6.49 -6.03
C ILE A 199 -4.42 -5.60 -6.43
N HIS A 200 -4.69 -4.39 -6.91
CA HIS A 200 -3.66 -3.48 -7.38
C HIS A 200 -2.79 -3.01 -6.21
N ASP A 201 -3.35 -2.39 -5.18
CA ASP A 201 -2.53 -1.83 -4.10
C ASP A 201 -2.02 -2.91 -3.14
N GLY A 202 -2.82 -3.94 -2.85
CA GLY A 202 -2.46 -5.03 -1.97
C GLY A 202 -1.56 -6.10 -2.60
N LEU A 203 -1.96 -6.73 -3.71
CA LEU A 203 -1.19 -7.83 -4.33
C LEU A 203 -0.04 -7.31 -5.21
N VAL A 204 -0.29 -6.30 -6.05
CA VAL A 204 0.70 -5.84 -7.03
C VAL A 204 1.71 -4.88 -6.37
N HIS A 205 1.23 -3.85 -5.68
CA HIS A 205 2.09 -2.84 -5.06
C HIS A 205 2.50 -3.16 -3.62
N ARG A 206 1.96 -4.25 -3.03
CA ARG A 206 2.25 -4.69 -1.66
C ARG A 206 2.09 -3.60 -0.60
N ARG A 207 1.20 -2.63 -0.82
CA ARG A 207 0.86 -1.55 0.13
C ARG A 207 0.15 -2.11 1.36
N ILE A 208 -0.72 -3.10 1.14
CA ILE A 208 -1.51 -3.75 2.18
C ILE A 208 -1.06 -5.21 2.27
N PRO A 209 -0.74 -5.74 3.46
CA PRO A 209 -0.40 -7.16 3.60
C PRO A 209 -1.64 -8.04 3.36
N VAL A 210 -1.81 -8.52 2.13
CA VAL A 210 -2.95 -9.37 1.68
C VAL A 210 -2.84 -10.85 2.11
N GLY A 211 -2.11 -11.14 3.19
CA GLY A 211 -2.04 -12.47 3.78
C GLY A 211 -1.55 -13.58 2.83
N PRO A 212 -2.00 -14.85 3.02
CA PRO A 212 -1.57 -15.99 2.21
C PRO A 212 -1.96 -15.91 0.72
N ILE A 213 -2.88 -15.01 0.36
CA ILE A 213 -3.44 -14.87 -0.99
C ILE A 213 -2.35 -14.42 -1.98
N ALA A 214 -1.34 -13.68 -1.53
CA ALA A 214 -0.16 -13.33 -2.34
C ALA A 214 0.65 -14.54 -2.81
N LYS A 215 0.46 -15.73 -2.21
CA LYS A 215 1.18 -16.95 -2.59
C LYS A 215 0.43 -17.79 -3.64
N VAL A 216 -0.78 -17.40 -4.03
CA VAL A 216 -1.56 -18.15 -5.03
C VAL A 216 -0.99 -17.90 -6.43
N PRO A 217 -0.74 -18.95 -7.25
CA PRO A 217 -0.07 -18.82 -8.55
C PRO A 217 -0.76 -17.87 -9.54
N PHE A 218 -2.10 -17.80 -9.53
CA PHE A 218 -2.86 -16.89 -10.39
C PHE A 218 -2.52 -15.42 -10.10
N PHE A 219 -2.57 -15.00 -8.84
CA PHE A 219 -2.29 -13.62 -8.45
C PHE A 219 -0.83 -13.23 -8.64
N GLN A 220 0.10 -14.18 -8.56
CA GLN A 220 1.51 -13.94 -8.88
C GLN A 220 1.72 -13.62 -10.36
N ARG A 221 0.99 -14.30 -11.26
CA ARG A 221 1.03 -14.01 -12.70
C ARG A 221 0.47 -12.62 -13.00
N VAL A 222 -0.64 -12.25 -12.36
CA VAL A 222 -1.23 -10.90 -12.50
C VAL A 222 -0.26 -9.84 -12.00
N ALA A 223 0.35 -10.03 -10.84
CA ALA A 223 1.33 -9.10 -10.30
C ALA A 223 2.57 -8.97 -11.19
N ALA A 224 3.07 -10.08 -11.75
CA ALA A 224 4.20 -10.07 -12.68
C ALA A 224 3.86 -9.33 -13.99
N ALA A 225 2.68 -9.58 -14.57
CA ALA A 225 2.23 -8.90 -15.78
C ALA A 225 2.13 -7.38 -15.57
N HIS A 226 1.59 -6.96 -14.44
CA HIS A 226 1.49 -5.54 -14.10
C HIS A 226 2.86 -4.88 -13.88
N GLN A 227 3.84 -5.61 -13.33
CA GLN A 227 5.23 -5.12 -13.23
C GLN A 227 5.90 -4.96 -14.59
N VAL A 228 5.62 -5.83 -15.56
CA VAL A 228 6.14 -5.70 -16.93
C VAL A 228 5.52 -4.49 -17.64
N GLN A 229 4.25 -4.19 -17.34
CA GLN A 229 3.54 -3.03 -17.89
C GLN A 229 4.15 -1.69 -17.44
N LEU A 230 4.80 -1.65 -16.26
CA LEU A 230 5.59 -0.49 -15.80
C LEU A 230 6.80 -0.18 -16.72
N PHE A 231 7.31 -1.15 -17.49
CA PHE A 231 8.49 -1.00 -18.35
C PHE A 231 8.19 -0.61 -19.81
N GLY A 232 6.93 -0.31 -20.15
CA GLY A 232 6.60 0.41 -21.38
C GLY A 232 6.70 -0.38 -22.70
N TYR A 233 6.63 -1.72 -22.68
CA TYR A 233 6.55 -2.52 -23.91
C TYR A 233 5.28 -3.40 -23.94
N PHE A 234 4.36 -2.99 -24.81
CA PHE A 234 3.18 -3.65 -25.38
C PHE A 234 1.89 -3.83 -24.54
N PRO A 235 0.70 -3.62 -25.16
CA PRO A 235 -0.62 -3.81 -24.54
C PRO A 235 -1.04 -5.28 -24.66
N TYR A 236 -2.24 -5.63 -24.21
CA TYR A 236 -2.88 -6.95 -24.38
C TYR A 236 -2.49 -8.03 -23.35
N LEU A 237 -2.57 -7.74 -22.05
CA LEU A 237 -3.00 -8.75 -21.07
C LEU A 237 -3.30 -8.09 -19.71
N ILE A 238 -4.55 -7.62 -19.59
CA ILE A 238 -5.52 -7.84 -18.52
C ILE A 238 -6.83 -7.35 -19.11
#